data_AF-A0A8X7N2V6-F1
#
_entry.id   AF-A0A8X7N2V6-F1
#
_cell.length_a   1.000
_cell.length_b   1.000
_cell.length_c   1.000
_cell.angle_alpha   90.00
_cell.angle_beta   90.00
_cell.angle_gamma   90.00
#
_symmetry.space_group_name_H-M   'P 1'
#
loop_
_entity.id
_entity.type
_entity.pdbx_description
1 polymer ?
#
loop_
_entity_poly.entity_id
_entity_poly.type
_entity_poly.pdbx_seq_one_letter_code
_entity_poly.pdbx_strand_id
1 'polypeptide(L)'
;MASGFGYTGGPSRCYQFFQEFRKCYASADLPGQCAAQQADYFECLHHTKEIARTRAIKEHLLERVAKEVKEARSRGELSASGNPIRLGLIIADDAPPSSESSDSSASSKSGSGSESEA
;
A
#
# COMPACT_ATOMS: atom_id res chain seq x y z
N MET A 1 34.83 13.12 -2.10
CA MET A 1 33.94 12.20 -1.35
C MET A 1 32.49 12.58 -1.64
N ALA A 2 31.72 11.72 -2.33
CA ALA A 2 30.32 11.98 -2.64
C ALA A 2 29.37 11.48 -1.52
N SER A 3 29.67 11.80 -0.25
CA SER A 3 29.02 11.24 0.95
C SER A 3 27.61 11.79 1.25
N GLY A 4 26.85 12.14 0.22
CA GLY A 4 25.51 12.73 0.40
C GLY A 4 24.69 12.93 -0.87
N PHE A 5 25.21 12.55 -2.04
CA PHE A 5 24.52 12.73 -3.32
C PHE A 5 23.82 11.45 -3.76
N GLY A 6 22.59 11.60 -4.24
CA GLY A 6 21.81 10.53 -4.84
C GLY A 6 22.11 10.35 -6.33
N TYR A 7 21.46 9.37 -6.96
CA TYR A 7 21.62 9.06 -8.37
C TYR A 7 21.32 10.23 -9.32
N THR A 8 20.40 11.12 -8.92
CA THR A 8 20.00 12.30 -9.70
C THR A 8 20.89 13.53 -9.47
N GLY A 9 22.00 13.39 -8.73
CA GLY A 9 22.90 14.50 -8.38
C GLY A 9 22.36 15.43 -7.30
N GLY A 10 21.13 15.21 -6.82
CA GLY A 10 20.55 15.90 -5.66
C GLY A 10 20.94 15.27 -4.32
N PRO A 11 20.44 15.81 -3.19
CA PRO A 11 20.63 15.18 -1.88
C PRO A 11 20.04 13.76 -1.88
N SER A 12 20.71 12.83 -1.22
CA SER A 12 20.21 11.46 -1.06
C SER A 12 18.96 11.42 -0.17
N ARG A 13 18.14 10.36 -0.28
CA ARG A 13 16.86 10.24 0.44
C ARG A 13 16.98 10.43 1.95
N CYS A 14 18.05 9.90 2.55
CA CYS A 14 18.29 9.96 4.00
C CYS A 14 19.31 11.04 4.40
N TYR A 15 19.63 11.98 3.51
CA TYR A 15 20.65 13.01 3.76
C TYR A 15 20.26 13.93 4.93
N GLN A 16 18.97 14.22 5.11
CA GLN A 16 18.51 15.07 6.20
C GLN A 16 18.79 14.45 7.58
N PHE A 17 18.47 13.16 7.77
CA PHE A 17 18.76 12.45 9.03
C PHE A 17 20.26 12.36 9.29
N PHE A 18 21.06 12.19 8.23
CA PHE A 18 22.52 12.23 8.35
C PHE A 18 23.03 13.61 8.80
N GLN A 19 22.45 14.70 8.32
CA GLN A 19 22.81 16.04 8.78
C GLN A 19 22.51 16.21 10.27
N GLU A 20 21.35 15.77 10.75
CA GLU A 20 21.00 15.85 12.17
C GLU A 20 21.93 15.00 13.05
N PHE A 21 22.27 13.78 12.61
CA PHE A 21 23.27 12.97 13.29
C PHE A 21 24.64 13.66 13.33
N ARG A 22 25.09 14.24 12.20
CA ARG A 22 26.36 14.97 12.14
C ARG A 22 26.39 16.22 13.00
N LYS A 23 25.29 16.97 13.06
CA LYS A 23 25.16 18.14 13.95
C LYS A 23 25.35 17.73 15.39
N CYS A 24 24.64 16.69 15.83
CA CYS A 24 24.78 16.16 17.18
C CYS A 24 26.20 15.64 17.43
N TYR A 25 26.74 14.86 16.50
CA TYR A 25 28.07 14.25 16.62
C TYR A 25 29.20 15.31 16.68
N ALA A 26 29.04 16.42 15.97
CA ALA A 26 30.01 17.52 16.01
C ALA A 26 30.01 18.26 17.37
N SER A 27 28.91 18.20 18.12
CA SER A 27 28.78 18.82 19.45
C SER A 27 29.01 17.86 20.61
N ALA A 28 29.14 16.55 20.36
CA ALA A 28 29.18 15.53 21.40
C ALA A 28 30.61 15.06 21.69
N ASP A 29 30.98 14.97 22.97
CA ASP A 29 32.28 14.43 23.40
C ASP A 29 32.32 12.90 23.38
N LEU A 30 31.16 12.24 23.53
CA LEU A 30 31.03 10.79 23.53
C LEU A 30 30.11 10.31 22.39
N PRO A 31 30.45 9.22 21.69
CA PRO A 31 29.70 8.72 20.54
C PRO A 31 28.28 8.23 20.91
N GLY A 32 28.02 7.90 22.18
CA GLY A 32 26.73 7.43 22.65
C GLY A 32 25.67 8.52 22.85
N GLN A 33 26.06 9.81 22.88
CA GLN A 33 25.13 10.90 23.16
C GLN A 33 24.14 11.15 21.99
N CYS A 34 24.50 10.72 20.78
CA CYS A 34 23.71 10.92 19.56
C CYS A 34 23.02 9.63 19.08
N ALA A 35 22.78 8.68 19.98
CA ALA A 35 22.18 7.38 19.63
C ALA A 35 20.78 7.51 19.02
N ALA A 36 19.98 8.52 19.44
CA ALA A 36 18.66 8.76 18.89
C ALA A 36 18.73 9.16 17.40
N GLN A 37 19.54 10.16 17.08
CA GLN A 37 19.73 10.65 15.71
C GLN A 37 20.39 9.58 14.82
N GLN A 38 21.30 8.79 15.40
CA GLN A 38 21.89 7.64 14.73
C GLN A 38 20.82 6.59 14.39
N ALA A 39 19.92 6.28 15.33
CA ALA A 39 18.85 5.31 15.11
C ALA A 39 17.89 5.76 14.01
N ASP A 40 17.59 7.06 13.91
CA ASP A 40 16.73 7.60 12.85
C ASP A 40 17.40 7.52 11.46
N TYR A 41 18.72 7.76 11.40
CA TYR A 41 19.47 7.58 10.15
C TYR A 41 19.47 6.11 9.67
N PHE A 42 19.69 5.15 10.58
CA PHE A 42 19.63 3.73 10.24
C PHE A 42 18.22 3.23 9.95
N GLU A 43 17.20 3.81 10.58
CA GLU A 43 15.81 3.55 10.28
C GLU A 43 15.50 3.95 8.84
N CYS A 44 15.88 5.16 8.41
CA CYS A 44 15.68 5.59 7.03
C CYS A 44 16.45 4.73 6.01
N LEU A 45 17.64 4.20 6.36
CA LEU A 45 18.43 3.37 5.43
C LEU A 45 17.88 1.95 5.25
N HIS A 46 17.35 1.36 6.33
CA HIS A 46 17.02 -0.07 6.35
C HIS A 46 15.53 -0.36 6.58
N HIS A 47 14.74 0.63 6.96
CA HIS A 47 13.31 0.54 7.23
C HIS A 47 12.93 -0.62 8.16
N THR A 48 13.80 -1.02 9.09
CA THR A 48 13.62 -2.24 9.90
C THR A 48 12.37 -2.17 10.77
N LYS A 49 12.16 -1.01 11.42
CA LYS A 49 10.99 -0.76 12.27
C LYS A 49 9.72 -0.67 11.44
N GLU A 50 9.76 0.01 10.29
CA GLU A 50 8.62 0.13 9.37
C GLU A 50 8.20 -1.23 8.80
N ILE A 51 9.16 -2.05 8.36
CA ILE A 51 8.91 -3.39 7.86
C ILE A 51 8.31 -4.28 8.95
N ALA A 52 8.87 -4.25 10.17
CA ALA A 52 8.35 -5.02 11.30
C ALA A 52 6.91 -4.60 11.65
N ARG A 53 6.62 -3.30 11.69
CA ARG A 53 5.27 -2.78 11.96
C ARG A 53 4.29 -3.19 10.88
N THR A 54 4.67 -3.08 9.61
CA THR A 54 3.81 -3.44 8.46
C THR A 54 3.49 -4.93 8.46
N ARG A 55 4.46 -5.79 8.84
CA ARG A 55 4.25 -7.23 9.01
C ARG A 55 3.23 -7.51 10.10
N ALA A 56 3.37 -6.92 11.29
CA ALA A 56 2.43 -7.10 12.39
C ALA A 56 1.01 -6.64 12.02
N ILE A 57 0.87 -5.50 11.33
CA ILE A 57 -0.42 -5.02 10.84
C ILE A 57 -1.02 -6.01 9.85
N LYS A 58 -0.23 -6.50 8.89
CA LYS A 58 -0.69 -7.46 7.88
C LYS A 58 -1.16 -8.76 8.53
N GLU A 59 -0.45 -9.28 9.52
CA GLU A 59 -0.83 -10.48 10.26
C GLU A 59 -2.20 -10.32 10.92
N HIS A 60 -2.40 -9.22 11.66
CA HIS A 60 -3.70 -8.93 12.26
C HIS A 60 -4.84 -8.73 11.25
N LEU A 61 -4.55 -8.17 10.08
CA LEU A 61 -5.54 -8.07 9.01
C LEU A 61 -5.93 -9.45 8.48
N LEU A 62 -4.96 -10.33 8.25
CA LEU A 62 -5.24 -11.71 7.79
C LEU A 62 -6.05 -12.50 8.84
N GLU A 63 -5.74 -12.34 10.12
CA GLU A 63 -6.51 -12.96 11.20
C GLU A 63 -7.97 -12.47 11.24
N ARG A 64 -8.20 -11.16 11.07
CA ARG A 64 -9.55 -10.59 11.03
C ARG A 64 -10.32 -11.10 9.83
N VAL A 65 -9.71 -11.06 8.65
CA VAL A 65 -10.33 -11.57 7.41
C VAL A 65 -10.64 -13.07 7.55
N ALA A 66 -9.73 -13.87 8.12
CA ALA A 66 -9.97 -15.29 8.34
C ALA A 66 -11.16 -15.56 9.28
N LYS A 67 -11.30 -14.76 10.35
CA LYS A 67 -12.46 -14.84 11.26
C LYS A 67 -13.75 -14.46 10.55
N GLU A 68 -13.76 -13.33 9.83
CA GLU A 68 -14.91 -12.85 9.07
C GLU A 68 -15.35 -13.86 8.00
N VAL A 69 -14.40 -14.48 7.28
CA VAL A 69 -14.68 -15.53 6.30
C VAL A 69 -15.25 -16.79 6.97
N LYS A 70 -14.73 -17.18 8.13
CA LYS A 70 -15.27 -18.33 8.89
C LYS A 70 -16.68 -18.05 9.41
N GLU A 71 -16.96 -16.83 9.87
CA GLU A 71 -18.28 -16.39 10.30
C GLU A 71 -19.25 -16.27 9.12
N ALA A 72 -18.81 -15.75 7.97
CA ALA A 72 -19.60 -15.73 6.75
C ALA A 72 -19.92 -17.15 6.26
N ARG A 73 -18.94 -18.06 6.29
CA ARG A 73 -19.14 -19.47 5.93
C ARG A 73 -20.10 -20.16 6.88
N SER A 74 -19.92 -20.03 8.19
CA SER A 74 -20.83 -20.64 9.17
C SER A 74 -22.24 -20.07 9.08
N ARG A 75 -22.41 -18.76 8.84
CA ARG A 75 -23.74 -18.17 8.55
C ARG A 75 -24.36 -18.73 7.27
N GLY A 76 -23.57 -18.87 6.19
CA GLY A 76 -24.02 -19.50 4.96
C GLY A 76 -24.39 -20.99 5.15
N GLU A 77 -23.61 -21.70 5.96
CA GLU A 77 -23.83 -23.12 6.29
C GLU A 77 -25.04 -23.34 7.18
N LEU A 78 -25.27 -22.46 8.17
CA LEU A 78 -26.51 -22.44 8.96
C LEU A 78 -27.73 -22.19 8.06
N SER A 79 -27.62 -21.28 7.09
CA SER A 79 -28.70 -21.02 6.12
C SER A 79 -28.95 -22.19 5.16
N ALA A 80 -27.94 -23.03 4.89
CA ALA A 80 -28.05 -24.22 4.05
C ALA A 80 -28.52 -25.49 4.81
N SER A 81 -28.52 -25.47 6.15
CA SER A 81 -28.94 -26.60 7.00
C SER A 81 -30.47 -26.76 7.14
N GLY A 82 -31.26 -25.83 6.60
CA GLY A 82 -32.67 -26.07 6.32
C GLY A 82 -32.83 -27.06 5.17
N ASN A 83 -33.75 -28.03 5.31
CA ASN A 83 -34.12 -29.07 4.34
C ASN A 83 -33.71 -28.71 2.89
N PRO A 84 -32.89 -29.53 2.19
CA PRO A 84 -32.30 -29.15 0.91
C PRO A 84 -33.37 -29.06 -0.18
N ILE A 85 -34.03 -27.91 -0.28
CA ILE A 85 -34.57 -27.46 -1.55
C ILE A 85 -33.35 -27.25 -2.42
N ARG A 86 -33.21 -28.06 -3.48
CA ARG A 86 -32.14 -27.95 -4.48
C ARG A 86 -32.01 -26.49 -4.92
N LEU A 87 -31.06 -25.75 -4.34
CA LEU A 87 -30.63 -24.49 -4.90
C LEU A 87 -29.80 -24.86 -6.14
N GLY A 88 -30.45 -24.79 -7.30
CA GLY A 88 -29.77 -24.78 -8.58
C GLY A 88 -28.86 -23.56 -8.65
N LEU A 89 -27.62 -23.70 -8.19
CA LEU A 89 -26.54 -22.81 -8.60
C LEU A 89 -26.16 -23.16 -10.04
N ILE A 90 -27.08 -22.89 -10.95
CA ILE A 90 -26.74 -22.46 -12.30
C ILE A 90 -27.21 -21.01 -12.30
N ILE A 91 -26.26 -20.07 -12.35
CA ILE A 91 -26.59 -18.76 -12.88
C ILE A 91 -26.74 -18.99 -14.39
N ALA A 92 -27.96 -19.32 -14.81
CA ALA A 92 -28.43 -19.22 -16.18
C ALA A 92 -29.63 -18.27 -16.12
N ASP A 93 -29.66 -17.32 -17.06
CA ASP A 93 -30.42 -16.06 -17.09
C ASP A 93 -29.68 -14.99 -16.26
N ASP A 94 -28.82 -14.12 -16.81
CA ASP A 94 -28.96 -13.38 -18.08
C ASP A 94 -27.87 -13.69 -19.12
N ALA A 95 -28.20 -14.55 -20.09
CA ALA A 95 -27.67 -14.41 -21.44
C ALA A 95 -28.50 -13.31 -22.15
N PRO A 96 -27.85 -12.43 -22.93
CA PRO A 96 -28.47 -11.21 -23.48
C PRO A 96 -29.46 -11.54 -24.61
N PRO A 97 -30.57 -10.81 -24.79
CA PRO A 97 -31.17 -10.72 -26.11
C PRO A 97 -30.22 -9.93 -27.03
N SER A 98 -29.61 -10.66 -27.95
CA SER A 98 -29.00 -10.10 -29.16
C SER A 98 -30.00 -9.25 -29.93
N SER A 99 -29.70 -7.96 -30.08
CA SER A 99 -30.02 -7.20 -31.29
C SER A 99 -28.83 -6.31 -31.63
N GLU A 100 -27.90 -6.91 -32.37
CA GLU A 100 -27.31 -6.38 -33.61
C GLU A 100 -27.13 -4.85 -33.71
N SER A 101 -25.85 -4.47 -33.67
CA SER A 101 -25.16 -3.53 -34.56
C SER A 101 -25.87 -2.23 -34.95
N SER A 102 -25.30 -1.12 -34.50
CA SER A 102 -24.77 -0.15 -35.46
C SER A 102 -23.50 0.47 -34.90
N ASP A 103 -22.38 0.01 -35.46
CA ASP A 103 -21.12 0.75 -35.55
C ASP A 103 -21.38 2.23 -35.87
N SER A 104 -20.58 3.11 -35.27
CA SER A 104 -19.60 3.87 -36.06
C SER A 104 -18.79 4.83 -35.19
N SER A 105 -17.50 4.52 -35.14
CA SER A 105 -16.40 5.48 -35.36
C SER A 105 -16.08 6.45 -34.22
N ALA A 106 -15.06 6.15 -33.40
CA ALA A 106 -13.63 6.33 -33.70
C ALA A 106 -13.24 7.79 -33.99
N SER A 107 -12.50 8.37 -33.06
CA SER A 107 -11.23 9.11 -33.27
C SER A 107 -11.08 10.16 -32.16
N SER A 108 -10.14 9.95 -31.25
CA SER A 108 -8.80 10.56 -31.32
C SER A 108 -8.83 12.07 -31.11
N LYS A 109 -8.16 12.55 -30.05
CA LYS A 109 -6.98 13.44 -30.14
C LYS A 109 -6.84 14.36 -28.91
N SER A 110 -5.87 14.00 -28.06
CA SER A 110 -4.81 14.81 -27.43
C SER A 110 -5.02 16.26 -26.95
N GLY A 111 -4.35 16.54 -25.82
CA GLY A 111 -3.83 17.86 -25.42
C GLY A 111 -4.87 18.75 -24.72
N SER A 112 -4.56 19.64 -23.79
CA SER A 112 -3.34 20.09 -23.12
C SER A 112 -3.75 21.33 -22.31
N GLY A 113 -3.20 21.53 -21.11
CA GLY A 113 -2.96 22.86 -20.55
C GLY A 113 -4.09 23.60 -19.84
N SER A 114 -3.80 23.90 -18.56
CA SER A 114 -3.73 25.27 -18.00
C SER A 114 -4.97 25.93 -17.37
N GLU A 115 -4.76 26.28 -16.08
CA GLU A 115 -5.14 27.56 -15.41
C GLU A 115 -6.64 27.78 -15.13
N SER A 116 -7.12 28.56 -14.16
CA SER A 116 -6.68 29.19 -12.91
C SER A 116 -7.94 29.92 -12.38
N GLU A 117 -8.04 30.13 -11.06
CA GLU A 117 -8.87 31.15 -10.38
C GLU A 117 -10.41 31.17 -10.56
N ALA A 118 -11.12 30.96 -9.44
CA ALA A 118 -11.92 31.97 -8.73
C ALA A 118 -12.22 31.51 -7.30
#